data_AF-A0A4R4S8P8-F1
#
_entry.id   AF-A0A4R4S8P8-F1
#
_cell.length_a   1.000
_cell.length_b   1.000
_cell.length_c   1.000
_cell.angle_alpha   90.00
_cell.angle_beta   90.00
_cell.angle_gamma   90.00
#
_symmetry.space_group_name_H-M   'P 1'
#
loop_
_entity.id
_entity.type
_entity.pdbx_description
1 polymer ?
#
loop_
_entity_poly.entity_id
_entity_poly.type
_entity_poly.pdbx_seq_one_letter_code
_entity_poly.pdbx_strand_id
1 'polypeptide(L)'
;MTRDERGPAGGAPGDPAADSAADSAGGLAAELAELGADAPAGLLDRIAARRVRVPGPLPGRFADLQVAFTDRGVAYLRAGMEEAEFAAAFRARFARPLLPGAAAPEGLAAALRDGRPGALRLDLRGLGEFEAAVLAAAARIPRGQVRPYAWV
;
A
#
# COMPACT_ATOMS: atom_id res chain seq x y z
N MET A 1 -34.99 -63.71 21.62
CA MET A 1 -35.99 -62.74 22.13
C MET A 1 -35.17 -61.73 22.93
N THR A 2 -34.93 -60.48 22.55
CA THR A 2 -35.72 -59.51 21.77
C THR A 2 -34.79 -58.37 21.32
N ARG A 3 -35.09 -57.75 20.16
CA ARG A 3 -34.50 -56.56 19.51
C ARG A 3 -34.35 -55.33 20.44
N ASP A 4 -33.39 -54.45 20.13
CA ASP A 4 -33.59 -53.01 19.82
C ASP A 4 -32.22 -52.35 19.45
N GLU A 5 -31.85 -52.21 18.17
CA GLU A 5 -31.98 -51.00 17.31
C GLU A 5 -31.65 -49.62 17.94
N ARG A 6 -30.44 -49.10 17.68
CA ARG A 6 -30.18 -47.66 17.46
C ARG A 6 -29.09 -47.48 16.42
N GLY A 7 -29.49 -47.00 15.24
CA GLY A 7 -28.63 -46.76 14.08
C GLY A 7 -27.70 -45.56 14.22
N PRO A 8 -26.65 -45.46 13.38
CA PRO A 8 -25.91 -44.22 13.23
C PRO A 8 -26.74 -43.23 12.40
N ALA A 9 -26.84 -42.02 12.92
CA ALA A 9 -27.43 -40.86 12.26
C ALA A 9 -26.77 -40.65 10.89
N GLY A 10 -27.60 -40.64 9.84
CA GLY A 10 -27.20 -40.25 8.50
C GLY A 10 -26.61 -38.84 8.53
N GLY A 11 -25.39 -38.72 8.01
CA GLY A 11 -24.88 -37.42 7.57
C GLY A 11 -25.86 -36.85 6.57
N ALA A 12 -26.34 -35.64 6.82
CA ALA A 12 -27.13 -34.91 5.86
C ALA A 12 -26.38 -34.91 4.52
N PRO A 13 -27.02 -35.24 3.39
CA PRO A 13 -26.39 -35.09 2.08
C PRO A 13 -26.01 -33.62 1.96
N GLY A 14 -24.70 -33.36 1.79
CA GLY A 14 -24.19 -32.05 1.44
C GLY A 14 -24.96 -31.56 0.21
N ASP A 15 -25.35 -30.29 0.25
CA ASP A 15 -26.13 -29.68 -0.82
C ASP A 15 -25.36 -29.83 -2.15
N PRO A 16 -25.85 -30.60 -3.14
CA PRO A 16 -25.10 -30.89 -4.37
C PRO A 16 -24.79 -29.64 -5.19
N ALA A 17 -25.54 -28.55 -4.95
CA ALA A 17 -25.23 -27.24 -5.52
C ALA A 17 -23.96 -26.61 -4.90
N ALA A 18 -23.69 -26.85 -3.62
CA ALA A 18 -22.48 -26.36 -2.95
C ALA A 18 -21.23 -27.13 -3.40
N ASP A 19 -21.34 -28.46 -3.58
CA ASP A 19 -20.24 -29.29 -4.09
C ASP A 19 -19.91 -28.97 -5.56
N SER A 20 -20.91 -28.80 -6.44
CA SER A 20 -20.64 -28.47 -7.85
C SER A 20 -20.08 -27.05 -8.06
N ALA A 21 -20.46 -26.09 -7.21
CA ALA A 21 -19.88 -24.75 -7.22
C ALA A 21 -18.42 -24.76 -6.74
N ALA A 22 -18.10 -25.59 -5.74
CA ALA A 22 -16.71 -25.77 -5.27
C ALA A 22 -15.84 -26.46 -6.34
N ASP A 23 -16.39 -27.45 -7.05
CA ASP A 23 -15.72 -28.17 -8.14
C ASP A 23 -15.48 -27.25 -9.36
N SER A 24 -16.46 -26.39 -9.68
CA SER A 24 -16.34 -25.38 -10.74
C SER A 24 -15.33 -24.29 -10.38
N ALA A 25 -15.28 -23.85 -9.12
CA ALA A 25 -14.28 -22.91 -8.64
C ALA A 25 -12.87 -23.52 -8.65
N GLY A 26 -12.76 -24.82 -8.33
CA GLY A 26 -11.51 -25.58 -8.44
C GLY A 26 -11.02 -25.72 -9.89
N GLY A 27 -11.93 -26.05 -10.82
CA GLY A 27 -11.66 -26.11 -12.25
C GLY A 27 -11.21 -24.75 -12.81
N LEU A 28 -11.94 -23.67 -12.48
CA LEU A 28 -11.57 -22.32 -12.90
C LEU A 28 -10.22 -21.88 -12.32
N ALA A 29 -9.93 -22.20 -11.05
CA ALA A 29 -8.64 -21.89 -10.45
C ALA A 29 -7.48 -22.64 -11.15
N ALA A 30 -7.71 -23.89 -11.57
CA ALA A 30 -6.73 -24.67 -12.34
C ALA A 30 -6.51 -24.08 -13.75
N GLU A 31 -7.58 -23.75 -14.47
CA GLU A 31 -7.49 -23.12 -15.79
C GLU A 31 -6.77 -21.75 -15.73
N LEU A 32 -7.04 -20.95 -14.70
CA LEU A 32 -6.33 -19.68 -14.47
C LEU A 32 -4.85 -19.90 -14.11
N ALA A 33 -4.53 -20.97 -13.37
CA ALA A 33 -3.16 -21.30 -13.04
C ALA A 33 -2.35 -21.70 -14.28
N GLU A 34 -2.95 -22.38 -15.26
CA GLU A 34 -2.31 -22.72 -16.53
C GLU A 34 -2.01 -21.49 -17.40
N LEU A 35 -2.75 -20.40 -17.25
CA LEU A 35 -2.45 -19.11 -17.89
C LEU A 35 -1.32 -18.33 -17.19
N GLY A 36 -0.85 -18.80 -16.03
CA GLY A 36 0.23 -18.18 -15.29
C GLY A 36 1.56 -18.26 -16.03
N ALA A 37 2.10 -17.12 -16.47
CA ALA A 37 3.47 -17.01 -16.93
C ALA A 37 4.38 -16.49 -15.81
N ASP A 38 5.65 -16.89 -15.85
CA ASP A 38 6.65 -16.35 -14.91
C ASP A 38 6.74 -14.82 -15.04
N ALA A 39 6.65 -14.15 -13.90
CA ALA A 39 6.86 -12.71 -13.84
C ALA A 39 8.30 -12.39 -14.29
N PRO A 40 8.51 -11.40 -15.17
CA PRO A 40 9.85 -10.95 -15.51
C PRO A 40 10.66 -10.62 -14.27
N ALA A 41 11.95 -10.98 -14.25
CA ALA A 41 12.85 -10.64 -13.17
C ALA A 41 12.80 -9.13 -12.86
N GLY A 42 12.72 -8.77 -11.59
CA GLY A 42 12.61 -7.37 -11.14
C GLY A 42 11.26 -6.70 -11.41
N LEU A 43 10.20 -7.44 -11.81
CA LEU A 43 8.86 -6.86 -11.91
C LEU A 43 8.42 -6.28 -10.57
N LEU A 44 8.62 -7.01 -9.46
CA LEU A 44 8.28 -6.56 -8.12
C LEU A 44 8.97 -5.24 -7.76
N ASP A 45 10.22 -5.03 -8.16
CA ASP A 45 10.92 -3.76 -7.92
C ASP A 45 10.30 -2.59 -8.70
N ARG A 46 9.65 -2.86 -9.83
CA ARG A 46 8.94 -1.86 -10.63
C ARG A 46 7.52 -1.60 -10.12
N ILE A 47 6.83 -2.61 -9.60
CA ILE A 47 5.41 -2.51 -9.22
C ILE A 47 5.17 -2.35 -7.73
N ALA A 48 6.11 -2.72 -6.86
CA ALA A 48 6.00 -2.52 -5.43
C ALA A 48 6.49 -1.13 -5.04
N ALA A 49 5.92 -0.59 -3.97
CA ALA A 49 6.55 0.46 -3.20
C ALA A 49 7.26 -0.16 -1.99
N ARG A 50 8.28 0.53 -1.50
CA ARG A 50 8.98 0.17 -0.26
C ARG A 50 8.58 1.15 0.82
N ARG A 51 8.46 0.68 2.07
CA ARG A 51 8.17 1.51 3.24
C ARG A 51 9.36 1.60 4.18
N VAL A 52 9.48 2.75 4.84
CA VAL A 52 10.35 2.94 6.00
C VAL A 52 9.66 3.82 7.03
N ARG A 53 10.01 3.64 8.30
CA ARG A 53 9.71 4.60 9.36
C ARG A 53 10.94 5.46 9.60
N VAL A 54 10.76 6.78 9.64
CA VAL A 54 11.83 7.75 9.93
C VAL A 54 11.39 8.78 10.97
N PRO A 55 12.32 9.33 11.76
CA PRO A 55 12.01 10.46 12.63
C PRO A 55 11.55 11.68 11.82
N GLY A 56 10.44 12.27 12.25
CA GLY A 56 9.86 13.49 11.71
C GLY A 56 10.28 14.75 12.48
N PRO A 57 10.01 15.94 11.92
CA PRO A 57 10.38 17.22 12.53
C PRO A 57 9.40 17.71 13.61
N LEU A 58 8.29 16.99 13.85
CA LEU A 58 7.24 17.37 14.79
C LEU A 58 7.35 16.57 16.09
N PRO A 59 7.03 17.11 17.26
CA PRO A 59 7.06 16.36 18.52
C PRO A 59 5.80 15.51 18.73
N GLY A 60 5.84 14.66 19.76
CA GLY A 60 4.69 13.92 20.26
C GLY A 60 4.20 12.84 19.29
N ARG A 61 2.88 12.71 19.13
CA ARG A 61 2.28 11.68 18.27
C ARG A 61 2.68 11.77 16.79
N PHE A 62 3.26 12.87 16.34
CA PHE A 62 3.71 13.08 14.96
C PHE A 62 5.23 12.98 14.80
N ALA A 63 5.93 12.45 15.81
CA ALA A 63 7.38 12.31 15.83
C ALA A 63 7.92 11.29 14.83
N ASP A 64 7.09 10.37 14.36
CA ASP A 64 7.46 9.42 13.34
C ASP A 64 6.68 9.64 12.05
N LEU A 65 7.38 9.45 10.94
CA LEU A 65 6.82 9.46 9.60
C LEU A 65 6.90 8.06 9.01
N GLN A 66 5.78 7.58 8.50
CA GLN A 66 5.74 6.45 7.58
C GLN A 66 5.90 6.98 6.16
N VAL A 67 6.87 6.43 5.43
CA VAL A 67 7.24 6.89 4.08
C VAL A 67 7.22 5.71 3.13
N ALA A 68 6.46 5.84 2.04
CA ALA A 68 6.48 4.91 0.93
C ALA A 68 7.16 5.55 -0.27
N PHE A 69 8.06 4.80 -0.91
CA PHE A 69 8.83 5.26 -2.04
C PHE A 69 8.94 4.17 -3.10
N THR A 70 9.20 4.62 -4.32
CA THR A 70 9.41 3.80 -5.51
C THR A 70 10.84 4.01 -6.02
N ASP A 71 11.16 3.38 -7.13
CA ASP A 71 12.36 3.65 -7.93
C ASP A 71 12.46 5.12 -8.41
N ARG A 72 11.33 5.86 -8.41
CA ARG A 72 11.27 7.26 -8.88
C ARG A 72 11.31 8.30 -7.77
N GLY A 73 11.12 7.90 -6.52
CA GLY A 73 11.15 8.82 -5.38
C GLY A 73 10.09 8.54 -4.33
N VAL A 74 9.93 9.48 -3.40
CA VAL A 74 8.90 9.40 -2.36
C VAL A 74 7.52 9.58 -2.99
N ALA A 75 6.65 8.59 -2.82
CA ALA A 75 5.30 8.57 -3.39
C ALA A 75 4.22 8.92 -2.36
N TYR A 76 4.48 8.64 -1.09
CA TYR A 76 3.49 8.82 -0.03
C TYR A 76 4.14 8.97 1.34
N LEU A 77 3.61 9.86 2.17
CA LEU A 77 4.12 10.12 3.51
C LEU A 77 2.97 10.44 4.47
N ARG A 78 3.01 9.90 5.68
CA ARG A 78 2.07 10.21 6.78
C ARG A 78 2.79 10.29 8.12
N ALA A 79 2.45 11.30 8.90
CA ALA A 79 2.95 11.47 10.26
C ALA A 79 1.99 10.84 11.28
N GLY A 80 2.53 10.19 12.30
CA GLY A 80 1.74 9.68 13.43
C GLY A 80 0.73 8.60 13.06
N MET A 81 1.08 7.78 12.07
CA MET A 81 0.28 6.67 11.58
C MET A 81 1.02 5.36 11.84
N GLU A 82 0.29 4.36 12.32
CA GLU A 82 0.87 3.04 12.52
C GLU A 82 1.05 2.28 11.22
N GLU A 83 1.95 1.29 11.22
CA GLU A 83 2.35 0.59 10.00
C GLU A 83 1.18 -0.05 9.26
N ALA A 84 0.30 -0.76 9.99
CA ALA A 84 -0.83 -1.47 9.39
C ALA A 84 -1.83 -0.49 8.76
N GLU A 85 -2.10 0.63 9.43
CA GLU A 85 -2.98 1.69 8.93
C GLU A 85 -2.38 2.35 7.68
N PHE A 86 -1.07 2.64 7.71
CA PHE A 86 -0.35 3.19 6.58
C PHE A 86 -0.37 2.26 5.37
N ALA A 87 -0.14 0.97 5.58
CA ALA A 87 -0.17 -0.03 4.52
C ALA A 87 -1.57 -0.16 3.90
N ALA A 88 -2.62 -0.16 4.72
CA ALA A 88 -4.01 -0.20 4.26
C ALA A 88 -4.35 1.06 3.45
N ALA A 89 -4.02 2.25 3.95
CA ALA A 89 -4.27 3.52 3.27
C ALA A 89 -3.50 3.62 1.94
N PHE A 90 -2.23 3.19 1.92
CA PHE A 90 -1.43 3.15 0.70
C PHE A 90 -2.04 2.20 -0.34
N ARG A 91 -2.42 0.99 0.08
CA ARG A 91 -3.03 0.01 -0.82
C ARG A 91 -4.35 0.51 -1.39
N ALA A 92 -5.20 1.14 -0.57
CA ALA A 92 -6.44 1.74 -1.03
C ALA A 92 -6.21 2.85 -2.07
N ARG A 93 -5.17 3.66 -1.90
CA ARG A 93 -4.90 4.81 -2.80
C ARG A 93 -4.20 4.44 -4.10
N PHE A 94 -3.33 3.45 -4.08
CA PHE A 94 -2.44 3.13 -5.21
C PHE A 94 -2.63 1.74 -5.79
N ALA A 95 -3.37 0.84 -5.12
CA ALA A 95 -3.55 -0.56 -5.52
C ALA A 95 -2.22 -1.31 -5.75
N ARG A 96 -1.15 -0.91 -5.05
CA ARG A 96 0.20 -1.47 -5.19
C ARG A 96 0.64 -2.20 -3.92
N PRO A 97 1.43 -3.28 -4.05
CA PRO A 97 2.09 -3.92 -2.92
C PRO A 97 3.03 -2.94 -2.20
N LEU A 98 3.05 -3.01 -0.87
CA LEU A 98 3.95 -2.22 -0.02
C LEU A 98 4.87 -3.15 0.78
N LEU A 99 6.13 -3.20 0.38
CA LEU A 99 7.15 -4.07 0.97
C LEU A 99 8.00 -3.31 2.00
N PRO A 100 8.63 -3.99 2.97
CA PRO A 100 9.61 -3.33 3.84
C PRO A 100 10.83 -2.86 3.02
N GLY A 101 11.27 -1.64 3.29
CA GLY A 101 12.49 -1.05 2.74
C GLY A 101 13.65 -1.18 3.73
N ALA A 102 14.86 -1.37 3.21
CA ALA A 102 16.07 -1.49 4.04
C ALA A 102 16.61 -0.14 4.53
N ALA A 103 16.44 0.91 3.73
CA ALA A 103 16.96 2.25 4.02
C ALA A 103 16.01 3.34 3.51
N ALA A 104 16.10 4.51 4.13
CA ALA A 104 15.36 5.68 3.71
C ALA A 104 15.88 6.22 2.36
N PRO A 105 15.01 6.82 1.53
CA PRO A 105 15.43 7.48 0.30
C PRO A 105 16.49 8.55 0.54
N GLU A 106 17.44 8.64 -0.39
CA GLU A 106 18.49 9.65 -0.35
C GLU A 106 17.89 11.06 -0.33
N GLY A 107 18.47 11.95 0.49
CA GLY A 107 18.01 13.32 0.63
C GLY A 107 16.77 13.50 1.53
N LEU A 108 16.07 12.43 1.94
CA LEU A 108 14.87 12.56 2.78
C LEU A 108 15.15 13.25 4.12
N ALA A 109 16.22 12.83 4.81
CA ALA A 109 16.59 13.43 6.09
C ALA A 109 16.95 14.92 5.96
N ALA A 110 17.59 15.31 4.86
CA ALA A 110 17.89 16.71 4.58
C ALA A 110 16.61 17.50 4.27
N ALA A 111 15.71 16.96 3.45
CA ALA A 111 14.44 17.59 3.12
C ALA A 111 13.55 17.84 4.34
N LEU A 112 13.50 16.87 5.27
CA LEU A 112 12.75 17.02 6.52
C LEU A 112 13.35 18.09 7.43
N ARG A 113 14.68 18.18 7.51
CA ARG A 113 15.39 19.18 8.31
C ARG A 113 15.18 20.59 7.77
N ASP A 114 15.31 20.76 6.47
CA ASP A 114 15.22 22.05 5.80
C ASP A 114 13.77 22.51 5.61
N GLY A 115 12.81 21.59 5.69
CA GLY A 115 11.39 21.85 5.45
C GLY A 115 11.05 22.11 3.98
N ARG A 116 11.89 21.62 3.05
CA ARG A 116 11.70 21.75 1.60
C ARG A 116 12.24 20.51 0.88
N PRO A 117 11.66 20.09 -0.25
CA PRO A 117 12.13 18.90 -0.96
C PRO A 117 13.58 18.99 -1.44
N GLY A 118 14.02 20.17 -1.91
CA GLY A 118 15.38 20.34 -2.46
C GLY A 118 15.64 19.37 -3.62
N ALA A 119 16.66 18.52 -3.49
CA ALA A 119 17.00 17.48 -4.47
C ALA A 119 16.22 16.17 -4.29
N LEU A 120 15.37 16.05 -3.25
CA LEU A 120 14.57 14.86 -3.01
C LEU A 120 13.61 14.62 -4.18
N ARG A 121 13.69 13.43 -4.79
CA ARG A 121 12.78 13.05 -5.87
C ARG A 121 11.42 12.67 -5.30
N LEU A 122 10.37 13.22 -5.89
CA LEU A 122 8.98 12.90 -5.57
C LEU A 122 8.36 12.13 -6.73
N ASP A 123 7.70 11.02 -6.43
CA ASP A 123 6.93 10.25 -7.40
C ASP A 123 5.50 10.78 -7.43
N LEU A 124 5.24 11.74 -8.32
CA LEU A 124 3.94 12.40 -8.48
C LEU A 124 3.06 11.69 -9.52
N ARG A 125 3.38 10.46 -9.91
CA ARG A 125 2.53 9.69 -10.83
C ARG A 125 1.17 9.43 -10.20
N GLY A 126 0.12 9.56 -11.00
CA GLY A 126 -1.26 9.44 -10.53
C GLY A 126 -1.79 10.71 -9.88
N LEU A 127 -1.02 11.80 -9.93
CA LEU A 127 -1.54 13.16 -9.78
C LEU A 127 -1.75 13.78 -11.17
N GLY A 128 -2.79 14.59 -11.30
CA GLY A 128 -3.00 15.45 -12.46
C GLY A 128 -2.00 16.61 -12.50
N GLU A 129 -1.93 17.28 -13.64
CA GLU A 129 -1.05 18.45 -13.84
C GLU A 129 -1.33 19.54 -12.80
N PHE A 130 -2.61 19.81 -12.52
CA PHE A 130 -3.03 20.77 -11.51
C PHE A 130 -2.50 20.42 -10.10
N GLU A 131 -2.68 19.18 -9.66
CA GLU A 131 -2.22 18.73 -8.33
C GLU A 131 -0.70 18.80 -8.20
N ALA A 132 0.02 18.43 -9.26
CA ALA A 132 1.48 18.54 -9.30
C ALA A 132 1.93 20.02 -9.24
N ALA A 133 1.26 20.93 -9.95
CA ALA A 133 1.53 22.35 -9.92
C ALA A 133 1.27 22.96 -8.53
N VAL A 134 0.17 22.57 -7.87
CA VAL A 134 -0.15 22.94 -6.48
C VAL A 134 0.96 22.51 -5.52
N LEU A 135 1.44 21.27 -5.61
CA LEU A 135 2.53 20.78 -4.77
C LEU A 135 3.85 21.52 -5.04
N ALA A 136 4.15 21.83 -6.30
CA ALA A 136 5.31 22.62 -6.66
C ALA A 136 5.23 24.06 -6.11
N ALA A 137 4.04 24.67 -6.14
CA ALA A 137 3.81 25.98 -5.53
C ALA A 137 3.95 25.93 -4.00
N ALA A 138 3.34 24.92 -3.35
CA ALA A 138 3.42 24.72 -1.90
C ALA A 138 4.87 24.50 -1.42
N ALA A 139 5.70 23.80 -2.20
CA ALA A 139 7.11 23.58 -1.88
C ALA A 139 7.95 24.87 -1.83
N ARG A 140 7.44 26.01 -2.34
CA ARG A 140 8.10 27.32 -2.28
C ARG A 140 7.77 28.10 -1.01
N ILE A 141 6.84 27.63 -0.18
CA ILE A 141 6.48 28.30 1.08
C ILE A 141 7.67 28.17 2.05
N PRO A 142 8.29 29.29 2.49
CA PRO A 142 9.39 29.20 3.44
C PRO A 142 8.94 28.65 4.78
N ARG A 143 9.85 27.94 5.48
CA ARG A 143 9.58 27.40 6.81
C ARG A 143 9.13 28.53 7.76
N GLY A 144 8.06 28.28 8.50
CA GLY A 144 7.47 29.25 9.43
C GLY A 144 6.54 30.28 8.78
N GLN A 145 6.29 30.17 7.47
CA GLN A 145 5.33 31.02 6.76
C GLN A 145 4.09 30.23 6.33
N VAL A 146 2.99 30.96 6.16
CA VAL A 146 1.73 30.43 5.64
C VAL A 146 1.32 31.20 4.38
N ARG A 147 0.51 30.57 3.52
CA ARG A 147 -0.08 31.19 2.33
C ARG A 147 -1.57 30.84 2.24
N PRO A 148 -2.43 31.78 1.81
CA PRO A 148 -3.83 31.49 1.57
C PRO A 148 -3.98 30.62 0.31
N TYR A 149 -5.08 29.87 0.20
CA TYR A 149 -5.33 29.03 -0.98
C TYR A 149 -5.31 29.81 -2.30
N ALA A 150 -5.82 31.04 -2.31
CA ALA A 150 -5.83 31.91 -3.50
C ALA A 150 -4.43 32.33 -3.99
N TRP A 151 -3.36 32.07 -3.21
CA TRP A 151 -1.99 32.31 -3.63
C TRP A 151 -1.40 31.16 -4.45
N VAL A 152 -1.90 29.95 -4.25
CA VAL A 152 -1.48 28.72 -4.94
C VAL A 152 -2.13 28.67 -6.32
#